data_AF-A0A7V1BUJ8-F1
#
_entry.id   AF-A0A7V1BUJ8-F1
#
_cell.length_a   1.000
_cell.length_b   1.000
_cell.length_c   1.000
_cell.angle_alpha   90.00
_cell.angle_beta   90.00
_cell.angle_gamma   90.00
#
_symmetry.space_group_name_H-M   'P 1'
#
loop_
_entity.id
_entity.type
_entity.pdbx_description
1 polymer ?
#
loop_
_entity_poly.entity_id
_entity_poly.type
_entity_poly.pdbx_seq_one_letter_code
_entity_poly.pdbx_strand_id
1 'polypeptide(L)'
;MAKKKGSSGKQRNQVKSRGGRPAGKKRPGNNSTAMTTIIIGVALALGIVGGIVVWSLTNSSDGLALPDFAYAASAPKQAPQGYQAALDIPEYLEQIPCYCGCGQYDGHKNNLDCFIESRQGDKVEWDDHAAG
;
A
#
# COMPACT_ATOMS: atom_id res chain seq x y z
N MET A 1 15.35 -92.23 60.41
CA MET A 1 14.68 -91.97 59.11
C MET A 1 13.63 -90.89 59.28
N ALA A 2 13.64 -89.83 58.46
CA ALA A 2 12.46 -89.13 57.92
C ALA A 2 12.91 -87.85 57.20
N LYS A 3 12.99 -87.96 55.87
CA LYS A 3 13.10 -86.84 54.91
C LYS A 3 11.82 -86.01 54.96
N LYS A 4 11.93 -84.68 55.01
CA LYS A 4 10.93 -83.78 54.41
C LYS A 4 11.65 -82.83 53.45
N LYS A 5 11.51 -83.11 52.16
CA LYS A 5 11.94 -82.24 51.07
C LYS A 5 10.84 -81.20 50.83
N GLY A 6 11.23 -79.93 50.81
CA GLY A 6 10.35 -78.79 50.54
C GLY A 6 9.93 -78.69 49.07
N SER A 7 8.69 -78.22 48.91
CA SER A 7 7.92 -77.94 47.70
C SER A 7 8.58 -76.89 46.79
N SER A 8 8.75 -77.19 45.50
CA SER A 8 7.97 -76.63 44.36
C SER A 8 7.79 -75.11 44.34
N GLY A 9 8.41 -74.46 43.35
CA GLY A 9 8.26 -73.02 43.12
C GLY A 9 8.83 -72.57 41.77
N LYS A 10 8.11 -72.90 40.69
CA LYS A 10 8.35 -72.45 39.32
C LYS A 10 8.10 -70.94 39.23
N GLN A 11 9.11 -70.14 38.90
CA GLN A 11 8.89 -68.74 38.53
C GLN A 11 9.44 -68.43 37.14
N ARG A 12 8.49 -68.01 36.29
CA ARG A 12 8.64 -67.66 34.87
C ARG A 12 9.31 -66.28 34.77
N ASN A 13 10.27 -66.17 33.86
CA ASN A 13 10.96 -64.93 33.52
C ASN A 13 9.99 -63.96 32.82
N GLN A 14 9.73 -62.78 33.42
CA GLN A 14 8.99 -61.70 32.76
C GLN A 14 9.96 -60.67 32.17
N VAL A 15 9.79 -60.41 30.87
CA VAL A 15 10.48 -59.37 30.09
C VAL A 15 10.00 -58.00 30.58
N LYS A 16 10.93 -57.14 31.02
CA LYS A 16 10.66 -55.75 31.43
C LYS A 16 10.18 -54.92 30.22
N SER A 17 8.92 -54.49 30.23
CA SER A 17 8.41 -53.45 29.34
C SER A 17 8.91 -52.07 29.79
N ARG A 18 9.44 -51.30 28.85
CA ARG A 18 9.92 -49.93 29.06
C ARG A 18 8.73 -49.01 29.34
N GLY A 19 8.79 -48.28 30.47
CA GLY A 19 7.77 -47.32 30.88
C GLY A 19 7.62 -46.17 29.88
N GLY A 20 6.37 -45.87 29.49
CA GLY A 20 6.01 -44.70 28.72
C GLY A 20 6.11 -43.41 29.55
N ARG A 21 6.50 -42.31 28.89
CA ARG A 21 6.42 -40.95 29.42
C ARG A 21 4.96 -40.62 29.81
N PRO A 22 4.70 -40.00 30.97
CA PRO A 22 3.36 -39.52 31.26
C PRO A 22 2.98 -38.39 30.30
N ALA A 23 1.77 -38.49 29.73
CA ALA A 23 1.17 -37.44 28.92
C ALA A 23 0.99 -36.16 29.77
N GLY A 24 1.62 -35.06 29.35
CA GLY A 24 1.39 -33.75 29.92
C GLY A 24 -0.07 -33.36 29.73
N LYS A 25 -0.80 -33.19 30.84
CA LYS A 25 -2.17 -32.65 30.81
C LYS A 25 -2.09 -31.23 30.24
N LYS A 26 -2.70 -30.99 29.07
CA LYS A 26 -2.89 -29.63 28.55
C LYS A 26 -3.69 -28.85 29.59
N ARG A 27 -3.12 -27.76 30.11
CA ARG A 27 -3.85 -26.83 30.98
C ARG A 27 -4.97 -26.19 30.15
N PRO A 28 -6.21 -26.10 30.67
CA PRO A 28 -7.29 -25.43 29.96
C PRO A 28 -6.90 -23.96 29.79
N GLY A 29 -6.66 -23.55 28.55
CA GLY A 29 -6.34 -22.17 28.21
C GLY A 29 -7.58 -21.31 28.44
N ASN A 30 -7.45 -20.26 29.24
CA ASN A 30 -8.50 -19.27 29.32
C ASN A 30 -8.56 -18.56 27.95
N ASN A 31 -9.72 -18.64 27.31
CA ASN A 31 -10.01 -18.05 26.00
C ASN A 31 -10.15 -16.52 26.08
N SER A 32 -10.36 -15.97 27.27
CA SER A 32 -10.49 -14.53 27.51
C SER A 32 -9.20 -13.76 27.17
N THR A 33 -8.03 -14.27 27.56
CA THR A 33 -6.73 -13.67 27.24
C THR A 33 -6.38 -13.80 25.76
N ALA A 34 -6.82 -14.89 25.11
CA ALA A 34 -6.64 -15.06 23.68
C ALA A 34 -7.56 -14.12 22.87
N MET A 35 -8.78 -13.85 23.36
CA MET A 35 -9.68 -12.88 22.74
C MET A 35 -9.17 -11.44 22.89
N THR A 36 -8.65 -11.08 24.07
CA THR A 36 -8.15 -9.71 24.30
C THR A 36 -6.92 -9.39 23.45
N THR A 37 -5.99 -10.33 23.27
CA THR A 37 -4.80 -10.12 22.42
C THR A 37 -5.17 -9.95 20.95
N ILE A 38 -6.17 -10.68 20.46
CA ILE A 38 -6.66 -10.55 19.08
C ILE A 38 -7.31 -9.18 18.87
N ILE A 39 -8.17 -8.72 19.80
CA ILE A 39 -8.84 -7.42 19.70
C ILE A 39 -7.82 -6.27 19.69
N ILE A 40 -6.82 -6.32 20.57
CA ILE A 40 -5.76 -5.30 20.62
C ILE A 40 -4.93 -5.30 19.33
N GLY A 41 -4.57 -6.49 18.82
CA GLY A 41 -3.84 -6.61 17.56
C GLY A 41 -4.60 -6.04 16.37
N VAL A 42 -5.92 -6.30 16.30
CA VAL A 42 -6.79 -5.74 15.26
C VAL A 42 -6.94 -4.23 15.41
N ALA A 43 -7.13 -3.71 16.62
CA ALA A 43 -7.24 -2.27 16.86
C ALA A 43 -5.95 -1.52 16.50
N LEU A 44 -4.78 -2.08 16.83
CA LEU A 44 -3.49 -1.52 16.42
C LEU A 44 -3.30 -1.56 14.91
N ALA A 45 -3.62 -2.67 14.26
CA ALA A 45 -3.54 -2.79 12.81
C ALA A 45 -4.44 -1.78 12.10
N LEU A 46 -5.69 -1.62 12.56
CA LEU A 46 -6.63 -0.64 12.02
C LEU A 46 -6.17 0.80 12.30
N GLY A 47 -5.60 1.07 13.47
CA GLY A 47 -5.03 2.38 13.81
C GLY A 47 -3.83 2.73 12.93
N ILE A 48 -2.94 1.77 12.65
CA ILE A 48 -1.79 1.96 11.76
C ILE A 48 -2.26 2.16 10.33
N VAL A 49 -3.15 1.31 9.81
CA VAL A 49 -3.68 1.44 8.44
C VAL A 49 -4.44 2.76 8.29
N GLY A 50 -5.32 3.10 9.23
CA GLY A 50 -6.04 4.36 9.24
C GLY A 50 -5.09 5.57 9.32
N GLY A 51 -4.05 5.49 10.15
CA GLY A 51 -3.02 6.52 10.24
C GLY A 51 -2.24 6.71 8.94
N ILE A 52 -1.85 5.63 8.28
CA ILE A 52 -1.17 5.67 6.97
C ILE A 52 -2.08 6.27 5.90
N VAL A 53 -3.36 5.88 5.85
CA VAL A 53 -4.32 6.43 4.88
C VAL A 53 -4.54 7.92 5.09
N VAL A 54 -4.78 8.36 6.33
CA VAL A 54 -4.95 9.79 6.65
C VAL A 54 -3.67 10.58 6.35
N TRP A 55 -2.51 10.04 6.69
CA TRP A 55 -1.23 10.68 6.40
C TRP A 55 -1.00 10.79 4.89
N SER A 56 -1.31 9.75 4.12
CA SER A 56 -1.20 9.77 2.66
C SER A 56 -2.16 10.78 2.04
N LEU A 57 -3.42 10.82 2.46
CA LEU A 57 -4.41 11.78 1.93
C LEU A 57 -4.04 13.24 2.26
N THR A 58 -3.30 13.48 3.34
CA THR A 58 -2.89 14.84 3.76
C THR A 58 -1.50 15.23 3.26
N ASN A 59 -0.68 14.27 2.82
CA ASN A 59 0.66 14.50 2.27
C ASN A 59 0.75 14.10 0.79
N SER A 60 -0.37 13.90 0.12
CA SER A 60 -0.41 13.89 -1.33
C SER A 60 0.03 15.27 -1.81
N SER A 61 1.30 15.39 -2.20
CA SER A 61 1.71 16.39 -3.17
C SER A 61 1.13 15.92 -4.50
N ASP A 62 -0.17 16.14 -4.67
CA ASP A 62 -0.80 16.15 -5.98
C ASP A 62 -0.07 17.28 -6.73
N GLY A 63 1.06 16.96 -7.37
CA GLY A 63 1.56 17.77 -8.47
C GLY A 63 0.36 17.94 -9.37
N LEU A 64 -0.15 19.19 -9.44
CA LEU A 64 -1.54 19.51 -9.73
C LEU A 64 -2.16 18.48 -10.66
N ALA A 65 -3.16 17.74 -10.15
CA ALA A 65 -3.88 16.77 -10.96
C ALA A 65 -4.16 17.40 -12.34
N LEU A 66 -3.55 16.82 -13.38
CA LEU A 66 -3.63 17.35 -14.73
C LEU A 66 -5.10 17.38 -15.15
N PRO A 67 -5.50 18.30 -16.03
CA PRO A 67 -6.90 18.45 -16.40
C PRO A 67 -7.42 17.22 -17.13
N ASP A 68 -8.69 16.86 -16.91
CA ASP A 68 -9.31 15.66 -17.51
C ASP A 68 -9.19 15.62 -19.04
N PHE A 69 -9.27 16.78 -19.71
CA PHE A 69 -9.15 16.88 -21.15
C PHE A 69 -7.77 16.49 -21.68
N ALA A 70 -6.71 16.56 -20.86
CA ALA A 70 -5.39 16.05 -21.23
C ALA A 70 -5.42 14.54 -21.52
N TYR A 71 -6.39 13.81 -20.95
CA TYR A 71 -6.59 12.38 -21.12
C TYR A 71 -7.79 12.04 -22.02
N ALA A 72 -8.42 13.04 -22.65
CA ALA A 72 -9.55 12.79 -23.54
C ALA A 72 -9.15 11.84 -24.68
N ALA A 73 -10.08 10.98 -25.11
CA ALA A 73 -9.82 10.04 -26.20
C ALA A 73 -9.50 10.73 -27.54
N SER A 74 -9.95 11.97 -27.70
CA SER A 74 -9.65 12.84 -28.84
C SER A 74 -8.28 13.53 -28.73
N ALA A 75 -7.71 13.60 -27.52
CA ALA A 75 -6.48 14.33 -27.29
C ALA A 75 -5.27 13.61 -27.91
N PRO A 76 -4.23 14.36 -28.33
CA PRO A 76 -2.96 13.78 -28.68
C PRO A 76 -2.45 12.88 -27.55
N LYS A 77 -1.85 11.74 -27.90
CA LYS A 77 -1.33 10.78 -26.89
C LYS A 77 -0.28 11.38 -25.96
N GLN A 78 0.36 12.46 -26.42
CA GLN A 78 1.40 13.19 -25.72
C GLN A 78 0.86 14.35 -24.86
N ALA A 79 -0.45 14.62 -24.90
CA ALA A 79 -1.04 15.74 -24.17
C ALA A 79 -0.71 15.69 -22.67
N PRO A 80 -0.87 14.56 -21.93
CA PRO A 80 -0.54 14.52 -20.51
C PRO A 80 0.92 14.90 -20.21
N GLN A 81 1.87 14.48 -21.05
CA GLN A 81 3.28 14.80 -20.88
C GLN A 81 3.55 16.29 -21.16
N GLY A 82 2.82 16.89 -22.10
CA GLY A 82 2.89 18.33 -22.36
C GLY A 82 2.40 19.16 -21.17
N TYR A 83 1.22 18.82 -20.63
CA TYR A 83 0.69 19.50 -19.44
C TYR A 83 1.58 19.31 -18.21
N GLN A 84 2.20 18.13 -18.05
CA GLN A 84 3.20 17.92 -16.99
C GLN A 84 4.43 18.80 -17.20
N ALA A 85 4.95 18.89 -18.43
CA ALA A 85 6.10 19.74 -18.74
C ALA A 85 5.82 21.23 -18.46
N ALA A 86 4.58 21.68 -18.64
CA ALA A 86 4.17 23.04 -18.28
C ALA A 86 4.28 23.34 -16.78
N LEU A 87 4.19 22.32 -15.92
CA LEU A 87 4.46 22.45 -14.48
C LEU A 87 5.94 22.33 -14.15
N ASP A 88 6.64 21.41 -14.80
CA ASP A 88 8.01 21.03 -14.46
C ASP A 88 9.06 22.04 -14.94
N ILE A 89 8.85 22.65 -16.13
CA ILE A 89 9.80 23.55 -16.79
C ILE A 89 9.13 24.81 -17.40
N PRO A 90 8.27 25.53 -16.66
CA PRO A 90 7.52 26.67 -17.19
C PRO A 90 8.43 27.76 -17.76
N GLU A 91 9.56 28.06 -17.12
CA GLU A 91 10.50 29.10 -17.52
C GLU A 91 11.15 28.84 -18.88
N TYR A 92 11.28 27.56 -19.27
CA TYR A 92 11.80 27.19 -20.58
C TYR A 92 10.73 27.31 -21.65
N LEU A 93 9.48 26.94 -21.34
CA LEU A 93 8.37 27.07 -22.27
C LEU A 93 8.00 28.53 -22.54
N GLU A 94 8.15 29.42 -21.55
CA GLU A 94 7.98 30.86 -21.71
C GLU A 94 8.96 31.48 -22.72
N GLN A 95 10.17 30.90 -22.85
CA GLN A 95 11.20 31.37 -23.76
C GLN A 95 11.01 30.88 -25.20
N ILE A 96 10.16 29.87 -25.41
CA ILE A 96 9.92 29.29 -26.72
C ILE A 96 8.71 30.01 -27.36
N PRO A 97 8.88 30.67 -28.51
CA PRO A 97 7.76 31.32 -29.20
C PRO A 97 6.69 30.32 -29.61
N CYS A 98 5.42 30.71 -29.50
CA CYS A 98 4.31 29.92 -30.02
C CYS A 98 4.38 29.87 -31.56
N TYR A 99 4.54 28.67 -32.11
CA TYR A 99 4.60 28.42 -33.55
C TYR A 99 3.35 27.73 -34.12
N CYS A 100 2.31 27.54 -33.30
CA CYS A 100 1.06 26.91 -33.72
C CYS A 100 0.24 27.78 -34.69
N GLY A 101 0.54 29.09 -34.75
CA GLY A 101 -0.20 30.05 -35.57
C GLY A 101 -1.48 30.59 -34.90
N CYS A 102 -1.80 30.15 -33.68
CA CYS A 102 -2.96 30.58 -32.90
C CYS A 102 -2.78 31.95 -32.20
N GLY A 103 -1.55 32.46 -32.07
CA GLY A 103 -1.27 33.64 -31.24
C GLY A 103 -2.05 34.93 -31.60
N GLN A 104 -2.54 35.05 -32.84
CA GLN A 104 -3.37 36.19 -33.28
C GLN A 104 -4.86 36.04 -32.90
N TYR A 105 -5.28 34.83 -32.52
CA TYR A 105 -6.67 34.47 -32.22
C TYR A 105 -6.88 34.27 -30.72
N ASP A 106 -5.97 33.54 -30.06
CA ASP A 106 -6.10 33.14 -28.66
C ASP A 106 -5.17 33.92 -27.72
N GLY A 107 -4.32 34.79 -28.26
CA GLY A 107 -3.47 35.68 -27.46
C GLY A 107 -2.25 35.01 -26.80
N HIS A 108 -1.99 33.73 -27.10
CA HIS A 108 -0.78 33.02 -26.67
C HIS A 108 0.49 33.67 -27.23
N LYS A 109 1.45 33.96 -26.34
CA LYS A 109 2.72 34.63 -26.61
C LYS A 109 3.88 33.65 -26.73
N ASN A 110 3.81 32.54 -26.00
CA ASN A 110 4.85 31.53 -25.92
C ASN A 110 4.23 30.13 -25.80
N ASN A 111 5.06 29.09 -25.76
CA ASN A 111 4.59 27.70 -25.69
C ASN A 111 3.95 27.33 -24.34
N LEU A 112 4.22 28.06 -23.26
CA LEU A 112 3.59 27.81 -21.97
C LEU A 112 2.08 28.12 -22.03
N ASP A 113 1.74 29.19 -22.75
CA ASP A 113 0.35 29.66 -22.86
C ASP A 113 -0.56 28.62 -23.53
N CYS A 114 -0.02 27.67 -24.31
CA CYS A 114 -0.81 26.55 -24.87
C CYS A 114 -1.37 25.59 -23.81
N PHE A 115 -0.85 25.64 -22.58
CA PHE A 115 -1.19 24.71 -21.50
C PHE A 115 -1.78 25.41 -20.28
N ILE A 116 -1.31 26.62 -19.97
CA ILE A 116 -1.66 27.36 -18.74
C ILE A 116 -2.21 28.74 -19.12
N GLU A 117 -3.47 28.97 -18.81
CA GLU A 117 -4.13 30.27 -18.95
C GLU A 117 -3.64 31.23 -17.84
N SER A 118 -3.58 30.74 -16.60
CA SER A 118 -3.13 31.53 -15.47
C SER A 118 -2.55 30.68 -14.33
N ARG A 119 -1.63 31.25 -13.56
CA ARG A 119 -1.05 30.60 -12.37
C ARG A 119 -0.91 31.58 -11.21
N GLN A 120 -1.42 31.20 -10.04
CA GLN A 120 -1.30 31.95 -8.78
C GLN A 120 -0.88 31.01 -7.66
N GLY A 121 0.41 31.02 -7.32
CA GLY A 121 0.99 30.07 -6.38
C GLY A 121 0.81 28.63 -6.88
N ASP A 122 0.15 27.81 -6.06
CA ASP A 122 -0.14 26.41 -6.35
C ASP A 122 -1.46 26.20 -7.12
N LYS A 123 -2.15 27.27 -7.51
CA LYS A 123 -3.35 27.18 -8.36
C LYS A 123 -2.98 27.44 -9.82
N VAL A 124 -3.32 26.49 -10.68
CA VAL A 124 -3.16 26.59 -12.13
C VAL A 124 -4.54 26.53 -12.77
N GLU A 125 -4.81 27.47 -13.65
CA GLU A 125 -5.92 27.45 -14.59
C GLU A 125 -5.39 26.92 -15.92
N TRP A 126 -6.00 25.84 -16.38
CA TRP A 126 -5.53 25.10 -17.56
C TRP A 126 -6.21 25.61 -18.82
N ASP A 127 -5.42 25.74 -19.88
CA ASP A 127 -5.90 25.92 -21.24
C ASP A 127 -6.07 24.53 -21.88
N ASP A 128 -7.14 24.28 -22.63
CA ASP A 128 -7.40 23.00 -23.30
C ASP A 128 -6.80 22.90 -24.71
N HIS A 129 -6.23 23.98 -25.23
CA HIS A 129 -5.73 24.10 -26.60
C HIS A 129 -4.70 23.03 -26.95
N ALA A 130 -3.78 22.69 -26.04
CA ALA A 130 -2.81 21.62 -26.27
C ALA A 130 -3.41 20.20 -26.27
N ALA A 131 -4.67 20.05 -25.83
CA ALA A 131 -5.42 18.80 -25.93
C ALA A 131 -6.20 18.65 -27.25
N GLY A 132 -6.23 19.70 -28.09
CA GLY A 132 -6.67 19.63 -29.49
C GLY A 132 -8.10 20.09 -29.77
#